data_AF-A0AAN4VWC7-F1
#
_entry.id   AF-A0AAN4VWC7-F1
#
_cell.length_a   1.000
_cell.length_b   1.000
_cell.length_c   1.000
_cell.angle_alpha   90.00
_cell.angle_beta   90.00
_cell.angle_gamma   90.00
#
_symmetry.space_group_name_H-M   'P 1'
#
loop_
_entity.id
_entity.type
_entity.pdbx_description
1 polymer ?
#
loop_
_entity_poly.entity_id
_entity_poly.type
_entity_poly.pdbx_seq_one_letter_code
_entity_poly.pdbx_strand_id
1 'polypeptide(L)'
;MRALFLNYKRFFSSEFHLEPHLKALLGAAVLLTFNYSWSASGFERDFIRKLPWLTEVLAHSLMGGLSFGLVLFLFRRDKQWVSGLSQPAFWWKFAAAFLIYGLYRTFNLSAWFSEVYPAPDQYFIYRCLYRYARFVMMLFLLLLLYYAFDKKHLSNFYGLDFRLKSMKPYWWILAGMAVIIFFASFLESIQAYYPLYKKSGAHAFVAYRGVTEVWAVVLFESAYSLSFVMVELFFRGFLVLAFYRYLGSRVVLAMAMSYMVFHFGKPLPEAISSLFGGYLLGILSMQSKNIWGGVVVHVGIALLMELFAFLQG
;
A
#
# COMPACT_ATOMS: atom_id res chain seq x y z
N MET A 1 13.58 13.95 -15.94
CA MET A 1 12.90 15.18 -15.48
C MET A 1 11.86 15.63 -16.49
N ARG A 2 12.21 16.07 -17.71
CA ARG A 2 11.24 16.57 -18.71
C ARG A 2 10.07 15.61 -19.00
N ALA A 3 10.32 14.32 -19.23
CA ALA A 3 9.26 13.34 -19.49
C ALA A 3 8.29 13.15 -18.29
N LEU A 4 8.81 13.15 -17.06
CA LEU A 4 8.01 13.06 -15.84
C LEU A 4 7.11 14.28 -15.67
N PHE A 5 7.67 15.47 -15.86
CA PHE A 5 6.93 16.72 -15.78
C PHE A 5 5.83 16.78 -16.84
N LEU A 6 6.12 16.36 -18.08
CA LEU A 6 5.12 16.31 -19.15
C LEU A 6 4.00 15.31 -18.86
N ASN A 7 4.33 14.16 -18.28
CA ASN A 7 3.38 13.14 -17.84
C ASN A 7 2.40 13.69 -16.80
N TYR A 8 2.90 14.34 -15.75
CA TYR A 8 2.05 14.98 -14.75
C TYR A 8 1.27 16.16 -15.33
N LYS A 9 1.93 17.07 -16.06
CA LYS A 9 1.29 18.23 -16.69
C LYS A 9 0.10 17.80 -17.55
N ARG A 10 0.28 16.78 -18.38
CA ARG A 10 -0.79 16.24 -19.24
C ARG A 10 -1.96 15.72 -18.41
N PHE A 11 -1.67 14.91 -17.39
CA PHE A 11 -2.72 14.36 -16.52
C PHE A 11 -3.49 15.45 -15.79
N PHE A 12 -2.81 16.38 -15.11
CA PHE A 12 -3.46 17.45 -14.38
C PHE A 12 -4.22 18.41 -15.31
N SER A 13 -3.79 18.59 -16.57
CA SER A 13 -4.51 19.42 -17.52
C SER A 13 -5.83 18.81 -18.02
N SER A 14 -5.96 17.48 -18.03
CA SER A 14 -7.16 16.81 -18.57
C SER A 14 -8.07 16.21 -17.51
N GLU A 15 -7.50 15.75 -16.38
CA GLU A 15 -8.23 14.94 -15.39
C GLU A 15 -8.50 15.67 -14.08
N PHE A 16 -7.78 16.76 -13.79
CA PHE A 16 -7.96 17.49 -12.55
C PHE A 16 -9.17 18.41 -12.64
N HIS A 17 -10.09 18.21 -11.71
CA HIS A 17 -11.26 19.07 -11.54
C HIS A 17 -11.32 19.52 -10.08
N LEU A 18 -11.31 20.83 -9.86
CA LEU A 18 -11.15 21.42 -8.53
C LEU A 18 -12.20 20.89 -7.53
N GLU A 19 -13.49 20.98 -7.89
CA GLU A 19 -14.59 20.62 -7.00
C GLU A 19 -14.52 19.17 -6.47
N PRO A 20 -14.47 18.11 -7.31
CA PRO A 20 -14.45 16.75 -6.80
C PRO A 20 -13.12 16.39 -6.11
N HIS A 21 -12.00 17.02 -6.47
CA HIS A 21 -10.73 16.82 -5.75
C HIS A 21 -10.77 17.46 -4.36
N LEU A 22 -11.35 18.67 -4.22
CA LEU A 22 -11.57 19.28 -2.91
C LEU A 22 -12.53 18.44 -2.04
N LYS A 23 -13.61 17.91 -2.63
CA LYS A 23 -14.51 17.00 -1.90
C LYS A 23 -13.81 15.70 -1.47
N ALA A 24 -12.94 15.14 -2.32
CA ALA A 24 -12.14 13.97 -1.97
C ALA A 24 -11.15 14.29 -0.83
N LEU A 25 -10.50 15.46 -0.86
CA LEU A 25 -9.62 15.92 0.22
C LEU A 25 -10.38 16.16 1.53
N LEU A 26 -11.58 16.74 1.48
CA LEU A 26 -12.44 16.88 2.64
C LEU A 26 -12.83 15.50 3.21
N GLY A 27 -13.20 14.56 2.34
CA GLY A 27 -13.46 13.18 2.73
C GLY A 27 -12.25 12.51 3.38
N ALA A 28 -11.05 12.72 2.82
CA ALA A 28 -9.80 12.25 3.39
C ALA A 28 -9.55 12.84 4.79
N ALA A 29 -9.76 14.15 4.96
CA ALA A 29 -9.61 14.84 6.23
C ALA A 29 -10.59 14.30 7.28
N VAL A 30 -11.84 14.04 6.92
CA VAL A 30 -12.83 13.42 7.82
C VAL A 30 -12.39 12.02 8.24
N LEU A 31 -11.96 11.17 7.30
CA LEU A 31 -11.52 9.80 7.60
C LEU A 31 -10.26 9.77 8.48
N LEU A 32 -9.28 10.64 8.19
CA LEU A 32 -8.07 10.79 8.99
C LEU A 32 -8.40 11.29 10.40
N THR A 33 -9.20 12.35 10.50
CA THR A 33 -9.61 12.92 11.80
C THR A 33 -10.33 11.86 12.62
N PHE A 34 -11.31 11.18 12.03
CA PHE A 34 -12.04 10.11 12.70
C PHE A 34 -11.11 8.97 13.17
N ASN A 35 -10.14 8.55 12.35
CA ASN A 35 -9.24 7.49 12.77
C ASN A 35 -8.32 7.94 13.90
N TYR A 36 -7.69 9.11 13.80
CA TYR A 36 -6.66 9.55 14.76
C TYR A 36 -7.22 10.36 15.95
N SER A 37 -8.52 10.61 16.04
CA SER A 37 -9.13 11.29 17.20
C SER A 37 -9.22 10.41 18.45
N TRP A 38 -9.04 9.09 18.32
CA TRP A 38 -9.13 8.14 19.43
C TRP A 38 -7.81 7.97 20.18
N SER A 39 -6.71 7.89 19.44
CA SER A 39 -5.36 7.76 19.96
C SER A 39 -4.32 8.00 18.85
N ALA A 40 -3.04 8.03 19.21
CA ALA A 40 -1.94 8.07 18.23
C ALA A 40 -1.91 6.84 17.29
N SER A 41 -2.41 5.68 17.74
CA SER A 41 -2.55 4.47 16.91
C SER A 41 -3.81 4.46 16.06
N GLY A 42 -4.86 5.14 16.54
CA GLY A 42 -6.12 5.37 15.85
C GLY A 42 -7.14 4.24 15.91
N PHE A 43 -8.37 4.56 15.50
CA PHE A 43 -9.56 3.72 15.56
C PHE A 43 -9.35 2.31 14.98
N GLU A 44 -8.71 2.23 13.82
CA GLU A 44 -8.41 0.95 13.18
C GLU A 44 -7.64 0.00 14.11
N ARG A 45 -6.55 0.49 14.71
CA ARG A 45 -5.69 -0.34 15.55
C ARG A 45 -6.33 -0.63 16.91
N ASP A 46 -7.06 0.34 17.44
CA ASP A 46 -7.61 0.28 18.79
C ASP A 46 -8.90 -0.54 18.88
N PHE A 47 -9.67 -0.62 17.80
CA PHE A 47 -10.97 -1.30 17.77
C PHE A 47 -11.04 -2.38 16.70
N ILE A 48 -10.73 -2.07 15.43
CA ILE A 48 -10.92 -3.02 14.33
C ILE A 48 -10.02 -4.24 14.46
N ARG A 49 -8.73 -4.05 14.77
CA ARG A 49 -7.76 -5.14 14.94
C ARG A 49 -7.97 -6.02 16.18
N LYS A 50 -8.97 -5.71 17.00
CA LYS A 50 -9.35 -6.51 18.18
C LYS A 50 -10.63 -7.33 17.93
N LEU A 51 -11.24 -7.20 16.75
CA LEU A 51 -12.41 -7.98 16.37
C LEU A 51 -12.02 -9.45 16.11
N PRO A 52 -12.96 -10.40 16.25
CA PRO A 52 -12.78 -11.76 15.75
C PRO A 52 -12.33 -11.78 14.27
N TRP A 53 -11.53 -12.78 13.88
CA TRP A 53 -10.88 -12.81 12.56
C TRP A 53 -11.83 -12.50 11.38
N LEU A 54 -12.99 -13.15 11.32
CA LEU A 54 -13.92 -12.94 10.20
C LEU A 54 -14.49 -11.51 10.19
N THR A 55 -14.84 -10.97 11.35
CA THR A 55 -15.39 -9.61 11.46
C THR A 55 -14.31 -8.56 11.23
N GLU A 56 -13.06 -8.83 11.61
CA GLU A 56 -11.91 -8.00 11.27
C GLU A 56 -11.66 -7.95 9.75
N VAL A 57 -11.69 -9.10 9.07
CA VAL A 57 -11.56 -9.17 7.59
C VAL A 57 -12.65 -8.34 6.93
N LEU A 58 -13.91 -8.52 7.34
CA LEU A 58 -15.04 -7.80 6.76
C LEU A 58 -14.95 -6.29 7.06
N ALA A 59 -14.57 -5.90 8.27
CA ALA A 59 -14.41 -4.50 8.64
C ALA A 59 -13.32 -3.82 7.79
N HIS A 60 -12.15 -4.43 7.63
CA HIS A 60 -11.11 -3.90 6.74
C HIS A 60 -11.55 -3.84 5.28
N SER A 61 -12.28 -4.86 4.82
CA SER A 61 -12.84 -4.88 3.46
C SER A 61 -13.79 -3.70 3.25
N LEU A 62 -14.67 -3.43 4.21
CA LEU A 62 -15.59 -2.30 4.18
C LEU A 62 -14.85 -0.97 4.26
N MET A 63 -13.85 -0.82 5.14
CA MET A 63 -13.06 0.42 5.22
C MET A 63 -12.35 0.75 3.91
N GLY A 64 -11.69 -0.23 3.30
CA GLY A 64 -11.05 -0.07 1.99
C GLY A 64 -12.08 0.23 0.89
N GLY A 65 -13.17 -0.54 0.85
CA GLY A 65 -14.20 -0.42 -0.18
C GLY A 65 -14.99 0.88 -0.10
N LEU A 66 -15.38 1.32 1.10
CA LEU A 66 -16.12 2.57 1.31
C LEU A 66 -15.27 3.80 1.01
N SER A 67 -13.96 3.77 1.32
CA SER A 67 -13.06 4.88 0.94
C SER A 67 -12.86 4.98 -0.57
N PHE A 68 -12.81 3.86 -1.29
CA PHE A 68 -12.87 3.84 -2.75
C PHE A 68 -14.23 4.35 -3.26
N GLY A 69 -15.30 3.82 -2.66
CA GLY A 69 -16.69 4.08 -2.98
C GLY A 69 -17.11 5.54 -2.75
N LEU A 70 -16.49 6.22 -1.80
CA LEU A 70 -16.65 7.66 -1.61
C LEU A 70 -16.27 8.42 -2.88
N VAL A 71 -15.14 8.06 -3.50
CA VAL A 71 -14.74 8.68 -4.77
C VAL A 71 -15.70 8.26 -5.90
N LEU A 72 -16.12 6.99 -5.96
CA LEU A 72 -17.19 6.50 -6.85
C LEU A 72 -18.43 7.40 -6.79
N PHE A 73 -18.87 7.74 -5.59
CA PHE A 73 -20.01 8.59 -5.36
C PHE A 73 -19.79 10.03 -5.82
N LEU A 74 -18.61 10.61 -5.56
CA LEU A 74 -18.29 11.99 -5.97
C LEU A 74 -18.32 12.18 -7.49
N PHE A 75 -17.99 11.14 -8.25
CA PHE A 75 -17.98 11.15 -9.71
C PHE A 75 -19.12 10.33 -10.34
N ARG A 76 -20.17 10.00 -9.58
CA ARG A 76 -21.29 9.15 -10.05
C ARG A 76 -22.05 9.66 -11.30
N ARG A 77 -21.93 10.96 -11.60
CA ARG A 77 -22.56 11.60 -12.78
C ARG A 77 -21.64 11.61 -14.01
N ASP A 78 -20.42 11.14 -13.88
CA ASP A 78 -19.49 11.04 -15.00
C ASP A 78 -19.95 9.94 -15.98
N LYS A 79 -20.08 10.29 -17.26
CA LYS A 79 -20.60 9.38 -18.29
C LYS A 79 -19.79 8.08 -18.41
N GLN A 80 -18.47 8.15 -18.25
CA GLN A 80 -17.62 6.98 -18.30
C GLN A 80 -17.88 6.07 -17.10
N TRP A 81 -18.05 6.65 -15.91
CA TRP A 81 -18.30 5.89 -14.68
C TRP A 81 -19.68 5.26 -14.70
N VAL A 82 -20.70 5.96 -15.18
CA VAL A 82 -22.05 5.39 -15.34
C VAL A 82 -22.01 4.11 -16.18
N SER A 83 -21.28 4.11 -17.29
CA SER A 83 -21.14 2.93 -18.16
C SER A 83 -20.24 1.82 -17.56
N GLY A 84 -19.21 2.19 -16.78
CA GLY A 84 -18.38 1.22 -16.07
C GLY A 84 -19.12 0.53 -14.93
N LEU A 85 -19.82 1.31 -14.11
CA LEU A 85 -20.56 0.87 -12.92
C LEU A 85 -21.82 0.07 -13.26
N SER A 86 -22.34 0.18 -14.48
CA SER A 86 -23.46 -0.66 -14.94
C SER A 86 -23.04 -2.10 -15.27
N GLN A 87 -21.74 -2.41 -15.35
CA GLN A 87 -21.25 -3.75 -15.68
C GLN A 87 -21.21 -4.65 -14.44
N PRO A 88 -21.92 -5.79 -14.38
CA PRO A 88 -21.88 -6.69 -13.22
C PRO A 88 -20.47 -7.20 -12.87
N ALA A 89 -19.63 -7.38 -13.88
CA ALA A 89 -18.23 -7.77 -13.71
C ALA A 89 -17.42 -6.77 -12.88
N PHE A 90 -17.78 -5.48 -12.91
CA PHE A 90 -17.15 -4.47 -12.06
C PHE A 90 -17.39 -4.78 -10.59
N TRP A 91 -18.64 -5.07 -10.20
CA TRP A 91 -19.01 -5.28 -8.79
C TRP A 91 -18.45 -6.57 -8.22
N TRP A 92 -18.40 -7.66 -9.01
CA TRP A 92 -17.71 -8.88 -8.59
C TRP A 92 -16.22 -8.65 -8.36
N LYS A 93 -15.57 -7.91 -9.27
CA LYS A 93 -14.15 -7.56 -9.12
C LYS A 93 -13.92 -6.62 -7.93
N PHE A 94 -14.81 -5.65 -7.72
CA PHE A 94 -14.76 -4.72 -6.59
C PHE A 94 -14.89 -5.46 -5.26
N ALA A 95 -15.88 -6.36 -5.13
CA ALA A 95 -16.08 -7.16 -3.94
C ALA A 95 -14.86 -8.06 -3.67
N ALA A 96 -14.34 -8.75 -4.70
CA ALA A 96 -13.14 -9.57 -4.57
C ALA A 96 -11.91 -8.74 -4.18
N ALA A 97 -11.73 -7.56 -4.78
CA ALA A 97 -10.63 -6.66 -4.49
C ALA A 97 -10.59 -6.26 -3.02
N PHE A 98 -11.73 -5.85 -2.47
CA PHE A 98 -11.78 -5.39 -1.10
C PHE A 98 -11.84 -6.54 -0.08
N LEU A 99 -12.33 -7.72 -0.47
CA LEU A 99 -12.13 -8.93 0.33
C LEU A 99 -10.64 -9.30 0.43
N ILE A 100 -9.90 -9.24 -0.67
CA ILE A 100 -8.43 -9.45 -0.68
C ILE A 100 -7.73 -8.39 0.18
N TYR A 101 -8.16 -7.13 0.10
CA TYR A 101 -7.69 -6.05 0.97
C TYR A 101 -7.88 -6.42 2.45
N GLY A 102 -9.07 -6.87 2.84
CA GLY A 102 -9.36 -7.28 4.22
C GLY A 102 -8.53 -8.47 4.66
N LEU A 103 -8.45 -9.51 3.83
CA LEU A 103 -7.62 -10.69 4.08
C LEU A 103 -6.15 -10.32 4.28
N TYR A 104 -5.61 -9.40 3.47
CA TYR A 104 -4.23 -8.94 3.62
C TYR A 104 -3.99 -8.23 4.96
N ARG A 105 -4.92 -7.37 5.36
CA ARG A 105 -4.82 -6.57 6.59
C ARG A 105 -4.86 -7.42 7.85
N THR A 106 -5.70 -8.45 7.83
CA THR A 106 -5.95 -9.35 8.95
C THR A 106 -5.07 -10.59 8.94
N PHE A 107 -4.31 -10.84 7.87
CA PHE A 107 -3.44 -12.02 7.75
C PHE A 107 -2.48 -12.13 8.94
N ASN A 108 -2.60 -13.24 9.67
CA ASN A 108 -1.79 -13.51 10.84
C ASN A 108 -1.54 -15.02 10.96
N LEU A 109 -0.30 -15.40 11.27
CA LEU A 109 0.12 -16.78 11.55
C LEU A 109 0.37 -17.04 13.04
N SER A 110 0.04 -16.09 13.94
CA SER A 110 0.49 -16.14 15.33
C SER A 110 -0.01 -17.35 16.09
N ALA A 111 -1.26 -17.78 15.86
CA ALA A 111 -1.84 -18.97 16.48
C ALA A 111 -1.04 -20.25 16.15
N TRP A 112 -0.56 -20.36 14.90
CA TRP A 112 0.29 -21.47 14.47
C TRP A 112 1.70 -21.42 15.06
N PHE A 113 2.22 -20.22 15.38
CA PHE A 113 3.56 -20.06 15.94
C PHE A 113 3.59 -20.26 17.47
N SER A 114 2.54 -19.85 18.19
CA SER A 114 2.46 -20.00 19.65
C SER A 114 2.32 -21.44 20.11
N GLU A 115 1.76 -22.33 19.28
CA GLU A 115 1.53 -23.73 19.64
C GLU A 115 2.73 -24.65 19.38
N VAL A 116 3.64 -24.27 18.48
CA VAL A 116 4.66 -25.19 17.95
C VAL A 116 6.08 -24.89 18.47
N TYR A 117 6.37 -23.67 18.95
CA TYR A 117 7.74 -23.28 19.31
C TYR A 117 7.74 -22.22 20.47
N PRO A 118 8.57 -22.32 21.56
CA PRO A 118 8.59 -21.39 22.71
C PRO A 118 9.93 -20.65 23.07
N ALA A 119 10.74 -20.24 22.10
CA ALA A 119 12.14 -19.81 22.20
C ALA A 119 12.32 -18.34 21.72
N PRO A 120 13.36 -17.63 22.21
CA PRO A 120 13.54 -16.18 22.01
C PRO A 120 13.65 -15.72 20.55
N ASP A 121 13.99 -16.63 19.65
CA ASP A 121 14.24 -16.38 18.23
C ASP A 121 12.96 -16.38 17.37
N GLN A 122 11.85 -16.89 17.92
CA GLN A 122 10.61 -17.10 17.17
C GLN A 122 9.90 -15.83 16.78
N TYR A 123 9.92 -14.83 17.65
CA TYR A 123 9.24 -13.59 17.36
C TYR A 123 9.77 -12.98 16.05
N PHE A 124 11.09 -12.99 15.87
CA PHE A 124 11.75 -12.54 14.65
C PHE A 124 11.42 -13.42 13.43
N ILE A 125 11.53 -14.74 13.58
CA ILE A 125 11.24 -15.70 12.51
C ILE A 125 9.78 -15.57 12.05
N TYR A 126 8.83 -15.54 12.99
CA TYR A 126 7.41 -15.28 12.72
C TYR A 126 7.24 -13.97 11.96
N ARG A 127 7.88 -12.87 12.42
CA ARG A 127 7.82 -11.54 11.79
C ARG A 127 8.36 -11.51 10.36
N CYS A 128 9.29 -12.39 10.00
CA CYS A 128 9.74 -12.53 8.62
C CYS A 128 8.80 -13.44 7.81
N LEU A 129 8.49 -14.63 8.33
CA LEU A 129 7.68 -15.64 7.65
C LEU A 129 6.26 -15.18 7.37
N TYR A 130 5.60 -14.46 8.29
CA TYR A 130 4.25 -13.95 8.02
C TYR A 130 4.24 -12.97 6.83
N ARG A 131 5.32 -12.21 6.61
CA ARG A 131 5.42 -11.28 5.46
C ARG A 131 5.58 -12.05 4.14
N TYR A 132 6.41 -13.10 4.13
CA TYR A 132 6.54 -13.99 2.97
C TYR A 132 5.25 -14.74 2.68
N ALA A 133 4.62 -15.34 3.69
CA ALA A 133 3.36 -16.06 3.52
C ALA A 133 2.26 -15.14 3.01
N ARG A 134 2.16 -13.92 3.55
CA ARG A 134 1.24 -12.89 3.07
C ARG A 134 1.53 -12.46 1.63
N PHE A 135 2.80 -12.38 1.24
CA PHE A 135 3.20 -12.13 -0.16
C PHE A 135 2.71 -13.24 -1.09
N VAL A 136 2.94 -14.51 -0.72
CA VAL A 136 2.53 -15.67 -1.51
C VAL A 136 1.01 -15.74 -1.63
N MET A 137 0.28 -15.55 -0.52
CA MET A 137 -1.19 -15.51 -0.51
C MET A 137 -1.71 -14.44 -1.47
N MET A 138 -1.18 -13.21 -1.40
CA MET A 138 -1.60 -12.12 -2.29
C MET A 138 -1.31 -12.41 -3.74
N LEU A 139 -0.10 -12.90 -4.04
CA LEU A 139 0.29 -13.25 -5.40
C LEU A 139 -0.68 -14.27 -5.97
N PHE A 140 -0.99 -15.31 -5.20
CA PHE A 140 -1.92 -16.36 -5.58
C PHE A 140 -3.32 -15.81 -5.86
N LEU A 141 -3.91 -15.03 -4.94
CA LEU A 141 -5.24 -14.45 -5.10
C LEU A 141 -5.31 -13.50 -6.31
N LEU A 142 -4.27 -12.70 -6.54
CA LEU A 142 -4.19 -11.80 -7.69
C LEU A 142 -4.00 -12.57 -9.00
N LEU A 143 -3.25 -13.67 -9.01
CA LEU A 143 -3.14 -14.56 -10.17
C LEU A 143 -4.50 -15.17 -10.53
N LEU A 144 -5.26 -15.65 -9.54
CA LEU A 144 -6.62 -16.15 -9.77
C LEU A 144 -7.50 -15.09 -10.43
N LEU A 145 -7.52 -13.86 -9.89
CA LEU A 145 -8.27 -12.77 -10.48
C LEU A 145 -7.80 -12.41 -11.89
N TYR A 146 -6.48 -12.42 -12.12
CA TYR A 146 -5.93 -12.11 -13.43
C TYR A 146 -6.38 -13.12 -14.48
N TYR A 147 -6.27 -14.42 -14.20
CA TYR A 147 -6.70 -15.46 -15.14
C TYR A 147 -8.21 -15.50 -15.32
N ALA A 148 -8.99 -15.21 -14.26
CA ALA A 148 -10.44 -15.20 -14.33
C ALA A 148 -11.01 -13.97 -15.08
N PHE A 149 -10.44 -12.77 -14.88
CA PHE A 149 -11.07 -11.52 -15.32
C PHE A 149 -10.23 -10.65 -16.25
N ASP A 150 -8.89 -10.70 -16.20
CA ASP A 150 -8.06 -9.62 -16.75
C ASP A 150 -7.04 -10.05 -17.81
N LYS A 151 -6.72 -11.33 -17.93
CA LYS A 151 -5.75 -11.87 -18.91
C LYS A 151 -6.10 -11.51 -20.35
N LYS A 152 -7.39 -11.41 -20.69
CA LYS A 152 -7.84 -11.03 -22.04
C LYS A 152 -7.75 -9.52 -22.32
N HIS A 153 -7.57 -8.70 -21.28
CA HIS A 153 -7.68 -7.25 -21.36
C HIS A 153 -6.38 -6.52 -21.04
N LEU A 154 -5.46 -7.17 -20.34
CA LEU A 154 -4.14 -6.64 -19.99
C LEU A 154 -3.05 -7.38 -20.76
N SER A 155 -2.01 -6.66 -21.17
CA SER A 155 -0.86 -7.21 -21.91
C SER A 155 0.12 -7.97 -21.02
N ASN A 156 0.05 -7.78 -19.71
CA ASN A 156 0.92 -8.39 -18.71
C ASN A 156 0.18 -8.49 -17.37
N PHE A 157 0.76 -9.20 -16.42
CA PHE A 157 0.19 -9.41 -15.10
C PHE A 157 0.27 -8.11 -14.28
N TYR A 158 -0.79 -7.31 -14.32
CA TYR A 158 -0.97 -6.08 -13.53
C TYR A 158 0.24 -5.15 -13.51
N GLY A 159 0.89 -4.94 -14.67
CA GLY A 159 2.01 -4.01 -14.80
C GLY A 159 3.37 -4.58 -14.38
N LEU A 160 3.46 -5.88 -14.06
CA LEU A 160 4.74 -6.58 -13.92
C LEU A 160 5.37 -6.82 -15.29
N ASP A 161 6.02 -5.77 -15.81
CA ASP A 161 6.71 -5.80 -17.09
C ASP A 161 8.13 -5.27 -16.92
N PHE A 162 9.15 -6.11 -17.13
CA PHE A 162 10.54 -5.69 -16.97
C PHE A 162 11.02 -4.71 -18.06
N ARG A 163 10.20 -4.44 -19.08
CA ARG A 163 10.51 -3.52 -20.20
C ARG A 163 10.12 -2.06 -19.89
N LEU A 164 10.39 -1.59 -18.67
CA LEU A 164 10.17 -0.18 -18.36
C LEU A 164 11.14 0.69 -19.16
N LYS A 165 10.60 1.68 -19.87
CA LYS A 165 11.39 2.56 -20.75
C LYS A 165 12.51 3.33 -20.02
N SER A 166 12.29 3.74 -18.77
CA SER A 166 13.31 4.46 -17.99
C SER A 166 13.02 4.45 -16.49
N MET A 167 14.03 4.12 -15.69
CA MET A 167 13.99 4.27 -14.22
C MET A 167 14.41 5.67 -13.73
N LYS A 168 15.03 6.48 -14.58
CA LYS A 168 15.58 7.80 -14.20
C LYS A 168 14.56 8.70 -13.48
N PRO A 169 13.29 8.80 -13.89
CA PRO A 169 12.31 9.62 -13.16
C PRO A 169 12.07 9.18 -11.71
N TYR A 170 12.08 7.87 -11.47
CA TYR A 170 11.79 7.28 -10.17
C TYR A 170 12.94 7.51 -9.19
N TRP A 171 14.19 7.48 -9.66
CA TRP A 171 15.35 7.87 -8.85
C TRP A 171 15.30 9.33 -8.40
N TRP A 172 14.81 10.25 -9.24
CA TRP A 172 14.61 11.65 -8.83
C TRP A 172 13.51 11.81 -7.79
N ILE A 173 12.40 11.05 -7.93
CA ILE A 173 11.35 11.02 -6.91
C ILE A 173 11.93 10.50 -5.59
N LEU A 174 12.68 9.39 -5.64
CA LEU A 174 13.29 8.81 -4.45
C LEU A 174 14.30 9.77 -3.79
N ALA A 175 15.13 10.46 -4.57
CA ALA A 175 16.06 11.46 -4.06
C ALA A 175 15.34 12.62 -3.35
N GLY A 176 14.25 13.13 -3.94
CA GLY A 176 13.42 14.15 -3.29
C GLY A 176 12.76 13.63 -2.01
N MET A 177 12.25 12.39 -2.05
CA MET A 177 11.69 11.73 -0.86
C MET A 177 12.73 11.50 0.23
N ALA A 178 13.99 11.20 -0.11
CA ALA A 178 15.05 11.04 0.87
C ALA A 178 15.25 12.31 1.73
N VAL A 179 15.19 13.49 1.11
CA VAL A 179 15.27 14.76 1.85
C VAL A 179 14.08 14.92 2.79
N ILE A 180 12.86 14.65 2.31
CA ILE A 180 11.65 14.74 3.13
C ILE A 180 11.70 13.75 4.31
N ILE A 181 12.12 12.51 4.05
CA ILE A 181 12.19 11.45 5.05
C ILE A 181 13.27 11.76 6.08
N PHE A 182 14.41 12.32 5.67
CA PHE A 182 15.44 12.77 6.59
C PHE A 182 14.87 13.76 7.61
N PHE A 183 14.13 14.79 7.18
CA PHE A 183 13.50 15.71 8.13
C PHE A 183 12.36 15.06 8.93
N ALA A 184 11.55 14.21 8.29
CA ALA A 184 10.45 13.50 8.98
C ALA A 184 10.96 12.54 10.06
N SER A 185 12.18 12.01 9.93
CA SER A 185 12.79 11.08 10.88
C SER A 185 13.11 11.69 12.26
N PHE A 186 13.08 13.04 12.37
CA PHE A 186 13.16 13.75 13.65
C PHE A 186 11.80 13.88 14.37
N LEU A 187 10.69 13.49 13.73
CA LEU A 187 9.38 13.55 14.37
C LEU A 187 9.24 12.41 15.39
N GLU A 188 8.77 12.74 16.60
CA GLU A 188 8.56 11.77 17.69
C GLU A 188 7.70 10.58 17.26
N SER A 189 6.61 10.84 16.52
CA SER A 189 5.73 9.78 16.00
C SER A 189 6.43 8.80 15.05
N ILE A 190 7.44 9.25 14.32
CA ILE A 190 8.24 8.40 13.41
C ILE A 190 9.27 7.59 14.21
N GLN A 191 9.99 8.21 15.14
CA GLN A 191 10.93 7.52 16.04
C GLN A 191 10.23 6.48 16.94
N ALA A 192 9.00 6.77 17.37
CA ALA A 192 8.18 5.82 18.11
C ALA A 192 7.75 4.61 17.25
N TYR A 193 7.79 4.70 15.92
CA TYR A 193 7.40 3.62 15.00
C TYR A 193 8.60 2.89 14.38
N TYR A 194 9.61 3.60 13.89
CA TYR A 194 10.83 3.07 13.26
C TYR A 194 12.05 3.10 14.20
N PRO A 195 13.14 2.39 13.88
CA PRO A 195 13.21 1.32 12.90
C PRO A 195 12.42 0.09 13.38
N LEU A 196 11.72 -0.56 12.45
CA LEU A 196 10.98 -1.79 12.69
C LEU A 196 11.93 -2.96 12.95
N TYR A 197 13.16 -2.91 12.43
CA TYR A 197 14.19 -3.91 12.71
C TYR A 197 14.46 -4.05 14.21
N LYS A 198 14.68 -2.94 14.94
CA LYS A 198 14.90 -2.97 16.40
C LYS A 198 13.70 -3.58 17.16
N LYS A 199 12.49 -3.43 16.61
CA LYS A 199 11.22 -3.94 17.19
C LYS A 199 10.83 -5.33 16.66
N SER A 200 11.72 -5.99 15.92
CA SER A 200 11.45 -7.29 15.30
C SER A 200 11.87 -8.49 16.16
N GLY A 201 12.64 -8.26 17.22
CA GLY A 201 13.29 -9.33 17.99
C GLY A 201 14.58 -9.86 17.36
N ALA A 202 15.12 -9.19 16.33
CA ALA A 202 16.33 -9.62 15.63
C ALA A 202 17.53 -9.84 16.54
N HIS A 203 17.78 -8.95 17.52
CA HIS A 203 18.89 -9.10 18.46
C HIS A 203 18.78 -10.38 19.31
N ALA A 204 17.56 -10.75 19.73
CA ALA A 204 17.34 -11.99 20.46
C ALA A 204 17.57 -13.22 19.56
N PHE A 205 17.13 -13.16 18.31
CA PHE A 205 17.39 -14.19 17.30
C PHE A 205 18.90 -14.38 17.04
N VAL A 206 19.63 -13.28 16.87
CA VAL A 206 21.08 -13.27 16.64
C VAL A 206 21.82 -13.88 17.83
N ALA A 207 21.52 -13.42 19.04
CA ALA A 207 22.12 -13.95 20.26
C ALA A 207 21.81 -15.45 20.47
N TYR A 208 20.57 -15.87 20.21
CA TYR A 208 20.15 -17.25 20.43
C TYR A 208 20.69 -18.22 19.37
N ARG A 209 20.73 -17.81 18.10
CA ARG A 209 21.16 -18.67 16.98
C ARG A 209 22.66 -18.57 16.66
N GLY A 210 23.37 -17.62 17.25
CA GLY A 210 24.80 -17.39 16.99
C GLY A 210 25.10 -17.01 15.54
N VAL A 211 24.12 -16.44 14.84
CA VAL A 211 24.28 -15.95 13.45
C VAL A 211 24.82 -14.52 13.46
N THR A 212 25.43 -14.06 12.37
CA THR A 212 25.84 -12.66 12.27
C THR A 212 24.62 -11.74 12.07
N GLU A 213 24.67 -10.54 12.65
CA GLU A 213 23.60 -9.53 12.56
C GLU A 213 23.21 -9.23 11.09
N VAL A 214 24.19 -9.25 10.18
CA VAL A 214 24.00 -9.03 8.74
C VAL A 214 22.95 -9.97 8.16
N TRP A 215 22.94 -11.25 8.54
CA TRP A 215 21.94 -12.19 8.03
C TRP A 215 20.54 -11.92 8.57
N ALA A 216 20.41 -11.45 9.82
CA ALA A 216 19.14 -11.02 10.37
C ALA A 216 18.65 -9.75 9.65
N VAL A 217 19.52 -8.78 9.38
CA VAL A 217 19.18 -7.58 8.60
C VAL A 217 18.71 -7.98 7.20
N VAL A 218 19.47 -8.80 6.47
CA VAL A 218 19.10 -9.24 5.11
C VAL A 218 17.75 -9.94 5.11
N LEU A 219 17.50 -10.87 6.04
CA LEU A 219 16.25 -11.62 6.12
C LEU A 219 15.05 -10.71 6.44
N PHE A 220 15.23 -9.76 7.36
CA PHE A 220 14.20 -8.80 7.73
C PHE A 220 13.89 -7.84 6.58
N GLU A 221 14.92 -7.22 6.01
CA GLU A 221 14.77 -6.20 4.97
C GLU A 221 14.24 -6.79 3.66
N SER A 222 14.56 -8.04 3.32
CA SER A 222 13.96 -8.71 2.17
C SER A 222 12.48 -9.02 2.40
N ALA A 223 12.12 -9.52 3.60
CA ALA A 223 10.72 -9.76 3.96
C ALA A 223 9.89 -8.45 4.01
N TYR A 224 10.51 -7.39 4.52
CA TYR A 224 9.93 -6.05 4.58
C TYR A 224 9.75 -5.46 3.18
N SER A 225 10.79 -5.48 2.34
CA SER A 225 10.77 -4.99 0.95
C SER A 225 9.73 -5.69 0.09
N LEU A 226 9.60 -7.02 0.19
CA LEU A 226 8.57 -7.77 -0.54
C LEU A 226 7.14 -7.35 -0.16
N SER A 227 6.92 -6.89 1.09
CA SER A 227 5.62 -6.36 1.49
C SER A 227 5.24 -5.17 0.60
N PHE A 228 6.20 -4.32 0.21
CA PHE A 228 5.96 -3.17 -0.66
C PHE A 228 5.79 -3.53 -2.13
N VAL A 229 6.50 -4.56 -2.62
CA VAL A 229 6.25 -5.12 -3.97
C VAL A 229 4.77 -5.52 -4.11
N MET A 230 4.23 -6.20 -3.10
CA MET A 230 2.82 -6.61 -3.08
C MET A 230 1.85 -5.46 -2.98
N VAL A 231 2.18 -4.45 -2.18
CA VAL A 231 1.38 -3.23 -2.08
C VAL A 231 1.33 -2.51 -3.44
N GLU A 232 2.45 -2.38 -4.15
CA GLU A 232 2.46 -1.82 -5.51
C GLU A 232 1.66 -2.68 -6.50
N LEU A 233 1.83 -4.00 -6.45
CA LEU A 233 1.09 -4.92 -7.30
C LEU A 233 -0.43 -4.83 -7.08
N PHE A 234 -0.88 -4.73 -5.83
CA PHE A 234 -2.29 -4.62 -5.50
C PHE A 234 -2.86 -3.24 -5.86
N PHE A 235 -2.24 -2.16 -5.39
CA PHE A 235 -2.79 -0.81 -5.55
C PHE A 235 -2.54 -0.24 -6.96
N ARG A 236 -1.28 -0.24 -7.43
CA ARG A 236 -0.90 0.37 -8.71
C ARG A 236 -1.07 -0.58 -9.89
N GLY A 237 -0.93 -1.88 -9.65
CA GLY A 237 -1.16 -2.91 -10.65
C GLY A 237 -2.64 -3.21 -10.80
N PHE A 238 -3.20 -3.91 -9.82
CA PHE A 238 -4.57 -4.41 -9.89
C PHE A 238 -5.62 -3.29 -9.78
N LEU A 239 -5.67 -2.53 -8.69
CA LEU A 239 -6.72 -1.52 -8.49
C LEU A 239 -6.67 -0.37 -9.51
N VAL A 240 -5.51 -0.02 -10.05
CA VAL A 240 -5.43 1.00 -11.12
C VAL A 240 -5.62 0.35 -12.50
N LEU A 241 -4.76 -0.58 -12.92
CA LEU A 241 -4.76 -1.04 -14.32
C LEU A 241 -5.99 -1.90 -14.65
N ALA A 242 -6.47 -2.74 -13.72
CA ALA A 242 -7.63 -3.60 -13.95
C ALA A 242 -8.96 -2.83 -13.90
N PHE A 243 -9.03 -1.73 -13.14
CA PHE A 243 -10.23 -0.89 -13.04
C PHE A 243 -10.23 0.30 -14.00
N TYR A 244 -9.09 0.63 -14.61
CA TYR A 244 -8.99 1.69 -15.62
C TYR A 244 -10.00 1.52 -16.76
N ARG A 245 -10.29 0.27 -17.18
CA ARG A 245 -11.30 0.00 -18.22
C ARG A 245 -12.73 0.41 -17.82
N TYR A 246 -13.03 0.48 -16.53
CA TYR A 246 -14.36 0.85 -16.03
C TYR A 246 -14.42 2.33 -15.63
N LEU A 247 -13.34 2.84 -15.03
CA LEU A 247 -13.32 4.15 -14.36
C LEU A 247 -12.39 5.17 -15.03
N GLY A 248 -11.66 4.78 -16.07
CA GLY A 248 -10.67 5.63 -16.71
C GLY A 248 -9.56 6.08 -15.76
N SER A 249 -8.98 7.24 -16.07
CA SER A 249 -7.91 7.93 -15.34
C SER A 249 -8.20 8.20 -13.87
N ARG A 250 -9.46 8.49 -13.55
CA ARG A 250 -9.91 8.91 -12.23
C ARG A 250 -9.89 7.79 -11.20
N VAL A 251 -9.73 6.53 -11.64
CA VAL A 251 -9.48 5.38 -10.76
C VAL A 251 -8.31 5.64 -9.79
N VAL A 252 -7.32 6.44 -10.21
CA VAL A 252 -6.15 6.74 -9.40
C VAL A 252 -6.51 7.48 -8.11
N LEU A 253 -7.50 8.38 -8.15
CA LEU A 253 -7.98 9.07 -6.95
C LEU A 253 -8.72 8.13 -6.00
N ALA A 254 -9.57 7.25 -6.55
CA ALA A 254 -10.30 6.25 -5.77
C ALA A 254 -9.34 5.27 -5.08
N MET A 255 -8.34 4.79 -5.83
CA MET A 255 -7.28 3.95 -5.30
C MET A 255 -6.47 4.66 -4.21
N ALA A 256 -6.10 5.93 -4.43
CA ALA A 256 -5.31 6.71 -3.46
C ALA A 256 -6.05 6.89 -2.12
N MET A 257 -7.39 7.05 -2.15
CA MET A 257 -8.20 7.11 -0.94
C MET A 257 -8.17 5.80 -0.14
N SER A 258 -8.35 4.65 -0.80
CA SER A 258 -8.21 3.35 -0.13
C SER A 258 -6.79 3.08 0.34
N TYR A 259 -5.79 3.54 -0.39
CA TYR A 259 -4.39 3.40 -0.02
C TYR A 259 -4.02 4.26 1.21
N MET A 260 -4.63 5.43 1.36
CA MET A 260 -4.55 6.25 2.58
C MET A 260 -5.16 5.53 3.77
N VAL A 261 -6.35 4.95 3.63
CA VAL A 261 -6.97 4.12 4.68
C VAL A 261 -6.13 2.88 4.99
N PHE A 262 -5.42 2.34 3.99
CA PHE A 262 -4.44 1.28 4.19
C PHE A 262 -3.20 1.72 4.98
N HIS A 263 -3.02 3.01 5.24
CA HIS A 263 -1.98 3.50 6.15
C HIS A 263 -2.50 3.77 7.56
N PHE A 264 -3.79 3.56 7.85
CA PHE A 264 -4.28 3.64 9.22
C PHE A 264 -3.57 2.60 10.09
N GLY A 265 -3.21 3.02 11.31
CA GLY A 265 -2.35 2.30 12.24
C GLY A 265 -0.86 2.67 12.17
N LYS A 266 -0.45 3.43 11.15
CA LYS A 266 0.88 4.06 11.03
C LYS A 266 0.86 5.51 11.56
N PRO A 267 2.01 6.17 11.73
CA PRO A 267 2.04 7.59 12.10
C PRO A 267 1.21 8.47 11.16
N LEU A 268 0.52 9.46 11.71
CA LEU A 268 -0.37 10.35 10.93
C LEU A 268 0.32 10.99 9.70
N PRO A 269 1.57 11.48 9.77
CA PRO A 269 2.26 12.01 8.59
C PRO A 269 2.41 11.00 7.46
N GLU A 270 2.61 9.71 7.79
CA GLU A 270 2.65 8.63 6.80
C GLU A 270 1.29 8.36 6.17
N ALA A 271 0.21 8.39 6.96
CA ALA A 271 -1.13 8.24 6.41
C ALA A 271 -1.48 9.38 5.46
N ILE A 272 -1.23 10.64 5.85
CA ILE A 272 -1.45 11.81 4.99
C ILE A 272 -0.61 11.73 3.72
N SER A 273 0.70 11.50 3.85
CA SER A 273 1.61 11.45 2.69
C SER A 273 1.31 10.28 1.75
N SER A 274 0.78 9.17 2.26
CA SER A 274 0.37 8.03 1.43
C SER A 274 -0.77 8.37 0.46
N LEU A 275 -1.67 9.30 0.78
CA LEU A 275 -2.69 9.78 -0.18
C LEU A 275 -2.01 10.39 -1.41
N PHE A 276 -1.06 11.30 -1.18
CA PHE A 276 -0.34 11.99 -2.25
C PHE A 276 0.63 11.07 -3.00
N GLY A 277 1.41 10.25 -2.29
CA GLY A 277 2.30 9.25 -2.90
C GLY A 277 1.53 8.17 -3.66
N GLY A 278 0.37 7.76 -3.14
CA GLY A 278 -0.64 6.93 -3.80
C GLY A 278 -1.03 7.49 -5.15
N TYR A 279 -1.50 8.73 -5.13
CA TYR A 279 -1.98 9.43 -6.31
C TYR A 279 -0.88 9.65 -7.35
N LEU A 280 0.28 10.19 -6.94
CA LEU A 280 1.39 10.51 -7.85
C LEU A 280 2.00 9.26 -8.50
N LEU A 281 2.25 8.19 -7.75
CA LEU A 281 2.77 6.94 -8.31
C LEU A 281 1.70 6.19 -9.10
N GLY A 282 0.43 6.31 -8.72
CA GLY A 282 -0.70 5.76 -9.48
C GLY A 282 -0.81 6.35 -10.89
N ILE A 283 -0.63 7.66 -11.04
CA ILE A 283 -0.58 8.32 -12.35
C ILE A 283 0.53 7.71 -13.22
N LEU A 284 1.74 7.54 -12.67
CA LEU A 284 2.87 6.98 -13.40
C LEU A 284 2.66 5.52 -13.77
N SER A 285 2.14 4.70 -12.85
CA SER A 285 1.80 3.31 -13.13
C SER A 285 0.79 3.21 -14.27
N MET A 286 -0.27 4.03 -14.23
CA MET A 286 -1.31 4.04 -15.25
C MET A 286 -0.76 4.44 -16.64
N GLN A 287 0.05 5.49 -16.70
CA GLN A 287 0.61 5.99 -17.96
C GLN A 287 1.67 5.06 -18.55
N SER A 288 2.49 4.44 -17.70
CA SER A 288 3.54 3.50 -18.13
C SER A 288 3.04 2.06 -18.27
N LYS A 289 1.86 1.74 -17.73
CA LYS A 289 1.33 0.39 -17.54
C LYS A 289 2.34 -0.52 -16.83
N ASN A 290 3.02 0.04 -15.83
CA ASN A 290 4.18 -0.59 -15.20
C ASN A 290 4.33 -0.17 -13.74
N ILE A 291 4.51 -1.15 -12.85
CA ILE A 291 4.62 -0.89 -11.41
C ILE A 291 6.05 -0.80 -10.89
N TRP A 292 7.06 -1.25 -11.65
CA TRP A 292 8.44 -1.38 -11.13
C TRP A 292 9.04 -0.06 -10.67
N GLY A 293 8.71 1.04 -11.35
CA GLY A 293 9.16 2.35 -10.90
C GLY A 293 8.56 2.76 -9.55
N GLY A 294 7.28 2.42 -9.32
CA GLY A 294 6.63 2.56 -8.02
C GLY A 294 7.26 1.67 -6.97
N VAL A 295 7.59 0.42 -7.31
CA VAL A 295 8.27 -0.56 -6.43
C VAL A 295 9.60 -0.01 -5.94
N VAL A 296 10.44 0.49 -6.85
CA VAL A 296 11.75 1.07 -6.50
C VAL A 296 11.59 2.25 -5.55
N VAL A 297 10.66 3.17 -5.84
CA VAL A 297 10.42 4.33 -4.96
C VAL A 297 9.91 3.89 -3.60
N HIS A 298 8.94 2.98 -3.54
CA HIS A 298 8.30 2.59 -2.29
C HIS A 298 9.22 1.76 -1.39
N VAL A 299 9.94 0.78 -1.95
CA VAL A 299 10.98 0.04 -1.25
C VAL A 299 12.08 0.99 -0.79
N GLY A 300 12.53 1.90 -1.66
CA GLY A 300 13.53 2.90 -1.30
C GLY A 300 13.09 3.79 -0.14
N ILE A 301 11.85 4.30 -0.15
CA ILE A 301 11.27 5.08 0.95
C ILE A 301 11.29 4.26 2.25
N ALA A 302 10.84 3.01 2.20
CA ALA A 302 10.79 2.14 3.38
C ALA A 302 12.18 1.89 3.99
N LEU A 303 13.18 1.60 3.15
CA LEU A 303 14.57 1.40 3.58
C LEU A 303 15.18 2.70 4.12
N LEU A 304 14.86 3.86 3.54
CA LEU A 304 15.30 5.16 4.05
C LEU A 304 14.67 5.49 5.41
N MET A 305 13.41 5.12 5.65
CA MET A 305 12.76 5.27 6.96
C MET A 305 13.49 4.43 8.02
N GLU A 306 13.81 3.15 7.72
CA GLU A 306 14.61 2.30 8.63
C GLU A 306 16.00 2.91 8.87
N LEU A 307 16.71 3.27 7.79
CA LEU A 307 18.07 3.79 7.86
C LEU A 307 18.15 5.09 8.66
N PHE A 308 17.35 6.10 8.31
CA PHE A 308 17.43 7.37 9.02
C PHE A 308 17.01 7.19 10.47
N ALA A 309 15.86 6.57 10.75
CA ALA A 309 15.44 6.36 12.14
C ALA A 309 16.46 5.56 12.97
N PHE A 310 17.22 4.65 12.34
CA PHE A 310 18.35 3.97 12.96
C PHE A 310 19.52 4.93 13.25
N LEU A 311 19.85 5.86 12.36
CA LEU A 311 20.90 6.87 12.58
C LEU A 311 20.55 7.94 13.61
N GLN A 312 19.26 8.22 13.87
CA GLN A 312 18.85 9.21 14.88
C GLN A 312 18.74 8.66 16.31
N GLY A 313 18.82 7.35 16.50
CA GLY A 313 18.67 6.71 17.80
C GLY A 313 19.66 5.59 18.06
#